data_AF-A0A553V5D6-F1
#
_entry.id   AF-A0A553V5D6-F1
#
_cell.length_a   1.000
_cell.length_b   1.000
_cell.length_c   1.000
_cell.angle_alpha   90.00
_cell.angle_beta   90.00
_cell.angle_gamma   90.00
#
_symmetry.space_group_name_H-M   'P 1'
#
loop_
_entity.id
_entity.type
_entity.pdbx_description
1 polymer ?
#
loop_
_entity_poly.entity_id
_entity_poly.type
_entity_poly.pdbx_seq_one_letter_code
_entity_poly.pdbx_strand_id
1 'polypeptide(L)'
;MMALLMFRRALLVSLLLSSPALAQSSGVSGRLLFFNDECSFMLDLGLNTPSSSLGGKLSGVKCKEGAAAAVRKLITKDARVQFKVTKVSSYPEGTLTFRNQDIADWLVSKKLAVRGS
;
A
#
# COMPACT_ATOMS: atom_id res chain seq x y z
N MET A 1 -25.35 18.35 65.60
CA MET A 1 -23.99 18.07 65.10
C MET A 1 -24.14 17.42 63.74
N MET A 2 -23.56 18.04 62.70
CA MET A 2 -23.29 17.58 61.32
C MET A 2 -24.44 17.02 60.46
N ALA A 3 -24.48 17.17 59.14
CA ALA A 3 -24.07 18.19 58.17
C ALA A 3 -24.43 17.57 56.81
N LEU A 4 -25.10 18.36 55.97
CA LEU A 4 -25.48 18.08 54.59
C LEU A 4 -24.23 17.84 53.71
N LEU A 5 -24.21 16.84 52.82
CA LEU A 5 -23.43 16.80 51.56
C LEU A 5 -23.92 15.60 50.71
N MET A 6 -24.73 15.80 49.66
CA MET A 6 -24.36 16.19 48.29
C MET A 6 -23.80 15.04 47.42
N PHE A 7 -24.58 14.71 46.39
CA PHE A 7 -24.17 14.63 44.98
C PHE A 7 -23.28 13.47 44.45
N ARG A 8 -23.87 12.81 43.45
CA ARG A 8 -23.35 12.62 42.07
C ARG A 8 -22.29 11.54 41.79
N ARG A 9 -22.64 10.78 40.73
CA ARG A 9 -21.77 10.29 39.64
C ARG A 9 -20.79 9.17 39.99
N ALA A 10 -21.22 7.95 39.74
CA ALA A 10 -20.36 6.95 39.11
C ALA A 10 -20.85 6.74 37.67
N LEU A 11 -20.44 7.64 36.78
CA LEU A 11 -20.58 7.46 35.34
C LEU A 11 -19.63 6.31 34.97
N LEU A 12 -20.16 5.14 34.63
CA LEU A 12 -19.37 4.04 34.12
C LEU A 12 -18.84 4.46 32.74
N VAL A 13 -17.61 4.98 32.71
CA VAL A 13 -16.92 5.31 31.47
C VAL A 13 -16.49 4.00 30.83
N SER A 14 -17.39 3.43 30.02
CA SER A 14 -17.03 2.40 29.05
C SER A 14 -16.14 3.05 27.99
N LEU A 15 -14.85 3.19 28.30
CA LEU A 15 -13.81 3.45 27.31
C LEU A 15 -13.62 2.14 26.52
N LEU A 16 -14.61 1.83 25.67
CA LEU A 16 -14.34 1.02 24.49
C LEU A 16 -13.34 1.84 23.69
N LEU A 17 -12.06 1.50 23.82
CA LEU A 17 -11.10 1.77 22.76
C LEU A 17 -11.65 1.03 21.54
N SER A 18 -12.53 1.70 20.81
CA SER A 18 -12.76 1.42 19.41
C SER A 18 -11.41 1.65 18.76
N SER A 19 -10.60 0.59 18.69
CA SER A 19 -9.53 0.51 17.71
C SER A 19 -10.19 0.94 16.41
N PRO A 20 -9.71 2.00 15.72
CA PRO A 20 -10.19 2.22 14.38
C PRO A 20 -9.88 0.92 13.65
N ALA A 21 -10.94 0.19 13.28
CA ALA A 21 -10.83 -0.89 12.32
C ALA A 21 -10.16 -0.24 11.13
N LEU A 22 -8.84 -0.46 11.00
CA LEU A 22 -8.06 0.00 9.87
C LEU A 22 -8.86 -0.48 8.68
N ALA A 23 -9.43 0.47 7.94
CA ALA A 23 -10.12 0.20 6.70
C ALA A 23 -9.13 -0.62 5.87
N GLN A 24 -9.35 -1.92 5.85
CA GLN A 24 -8.56 -2.88 5.11
C GLN A 24 -8.98 -2.66 3.67
N SER A 25 -8.49 -1.57 3.08
CA SER A 25 -8.46 -1.38 1.65
C SER A 25 -7.73 -2.61 1.14
N SER A 26 -8.53 -3.53 0.60
CA SER A 26 -8.13 -4.86 0.17
C SER A 26 -7.19 -4.66 -1.02
N GLY A 27 -5.90 -4.62 -0.73
CA GLY A 27 -4.87 -4.60 -1.75
C GLY A 27 -5.04 -5.82 -2.66
N VAL A 28 -4.78 -5.63 -3.94
CA VAL A 28 -4.83 -6.70 -4.93
C VAL A 28 -3.48 -7.42 -4.92
N SER A 29 -3.49 -8.75 -4.86
CA SER A 29 -2.27 -9.55 -4.98
C SER A 29 -2.13 -10.13 -6.38
N GLY A 30 -0.95 -10.00 -6.98
CA GLY A 30 -0.65 -10.57 -8.29
C GLY A 30 0.83 -10.85 -8.51
N ARG A 31 1.16 -11.57 -9.59
CA ARG A 31 2.53 -11.75 -10.09
C ARG A 31 2.93 -10.54 -10.91
N LEU A 32 4.18 -10.08 -10.75
CA LEU A 32 4.69 -8.96 -11.53
C LEU A 32 4.99 -9.41 -12.98
N LEU A 33 4.23 -8.92 -13.95
CA LEU A 33 4.48 -9.18 -15.38
C LEU A 33 5.58 -8.27 -15.91
N PHE A 34 5.51 -6.97 -15.60
CA PHE A 34 6.57 -6.02 -15.93
C PHE A 34 6.60 -4.86 -14.93
N PHE A 35 7.76 -4.20 -14.90
CA PHE A 35 8.00 -2.89 -14.30
C PHE A 35 8.89 -2.09 -15.28
N ASN A 36 8.63 -0.79 -15.43
CA ASN A 36 9.39 0.12 -16.29
C ASN A 36 10.00 1.30 -15.50
N ASP A 37 10.85 2.10 -16.14
CA ASP A 37 11.56 3.22 -15.50
C ASP A 37 10.66 4.44 -15.24
N GLU A 38 9.36 4.37 -15.56
CA GLU A 38 8.37 5.39 -15.23
C GLU A 38 7.63 5.09 -13.90
N CYS A 39 8.11 4.09 -13.14
CA CYS A 39 7.42 3.50 -11.99
C CYS A 39 6.06 2.85 -12.32
N SER A 40 5.86 2.47 -13.58
CA SER A 40 4.65 1.81 -14.06
C SER A 40 4.87 0.29 -14.09
N PHE A 41 3.83 -0.46 -13.77
CA PHE A 41 3.88 -1.92 -13.70
C PHE A 41 2.58 -2.56 -14.16
N MET A 42 2.63 -3.87 -14.37
CA MET A 42 1.45 -4.69 -14.59
C MET A 42 1.53 -5.99 -13.80
N LEU A 43 0.40 -6.35 -13.21
CA LEU A 43 0.23 -7.56 -12.42
C LEU A 43 -0.64 -8.55 -13.17
N ASP A 44 -0.30 -9.83 -13.07
CA ASP A 44 -1.19 -10.96 -13.35
C ASP A 44 -1.82 -11.41 -12.03
N LEU A 45 -3.15 -11.29 -11.94
CA LEU A 45 -3.91 -11.61 -10.75
C LEU A 45 -4.08 -13.12 -10.56
N GLY A 46 -3.89 -13.93 -11.62
CA GLY A 46 -4.09 -15.36 -11.60
C GLY A 46 -5.55 -15.78 -11.51
N LEU A 47 -6.46 -14.92 -12.01
CA LEU A 47 -7.87 -15.26 -12.15
C LEU A 47 -8.07 -16.05 -13.45
N ASN A 48 -8.91 -17.08 -13.43
CA ASN A 48 -9.25 -17.90 -14.60
C ASN A 48 -10.18 -17.14 -15.59
N THR A 49 -9.81 -15.90 -15.94
CA THR A 49 -10.56 -15.03 -16.85
C THR A 49 -9.63 -14.44 -17.91
N PRO A 50 -10.14 -14.06 -19.11
CA PRO A 50 -9.31 -13.59 -20.22
C PRO A 50 -8.52 -12.31 -19.95
N SER A 51 -8.93 -11.52 -18.95
CA SER A 51 -8.38 -10.20 -18.63
C SER A 51 -8.01 -10.10 -17.15
N SER A 52 -7.24 -11.06 -16.66
CA SER A 52 -6.82 -11.11 -15.25
C SER A 52 -5.57 -10.28 -14.97
N SER A 53 -5.36 -9.18 -15.69
CA SER A 53 -4.24 -8.27 -15.48
C SER A 53 -4.66 -6.91 -14.91
N LEU A 54 -3.79 -6.31 -14.10
CA LEU A 54 -3.99 -4.99 -13.52
C LEU A 54 -2.73 -4.15 -13.71
N GLY A 55 -2.84 -3.05 -14.46
CA GLY A 55 -1.81 -2.03 -14.59
C GLY A 55 -1.90 -0.99 -13.46
N GLY A 56 -0.77 -0.42 -13.07
CA GLY A 56 -0.73 0.67 -12.10
C GLY A 56 0.62 1.38 -12.02
N LYS A 57 0.66 2.45 -11.22
CA LYS A 57 1.85 3.28 -11.01
C LYS A 57 2.17 3.43 -9.53
N LEU A 58 3.46 3.52 -9.18
CA LEU A 58 3.86 3.86 -7.81
C LEU A 58 3.47 5.31 -7.47
N SER A 59 2.83 5.48 -6.32
CA SER A 59 2.40 6.77 -5.79
C SER A 59 3.57 7.58 -5.22
N GLY A 60 3.60 8.88 -5.52
CA GLY A 60 4.48 9.85 -4.84
C GLY A 60 5.97 9.67 -5.11
N VAL A 61 6.35 9.00 -6.20
CA VAL A 61 7.75 8.84 -6.63
C VAL A 61 7.91 9.03 -8.13
N LYS A 62 9.09 9.52 -8.52
CA LYS A 62 9.59 9.50 -9.90
C LYS A 62 10.79 8.56 -9.96
N CYS A 63 10.68 7.52 -10.78
CA CYS A 63 11.76 6.56 -11.02
C CYS A 63 12.83 7.18 -11.90
N LYS A 64 14.05 6.68 -11.75
CA LYS A 64 15.19 6.98 -12.62
C LYS A 64 15.49 5.77 -13.50
N GLU A 65 16.32 5.99 -14.51
CA GLU A 65 16.87 4.94 -15.34
C GLU A 65 17.49 3.81 -14.48
N GLY A 66 17.17 2.56 -14.83
CA GLY A 66 17.67 1.37 -14.14
C GLY A 66 16.79 0.90 -12.97
N ALA A 67 15.72 1.63 -12.61
CA ALA A 67 14.74 1.19 -11.63
C ALA A 67 14.07 -0.14 -12.05
N ALA A 68 13.72 -0.29 -13.33
CA ALA A 68 13.12 -1.49 -13.88
C ALA A 68 14.02 -2.72 -13.69
N ALA A 69 15.31 -2.58 -14.01
CA ALA A 69 16.27 -3.66 -13.86
C ALA A 69 16.45 -4.05 -12.38
N ALA A 70 16.49 -3.07 -11.48
CA ALA A 70 16.61 -3.32 -10.05
C ALA A 70 15.38 -4.04 -9.48
N VAL A 71 14.17 -3.60 -9.85
CA VAL A 71 12.92 -4.23 -9.40
C VAL A 71 12.79 -5.66 -9.92
N ARG A 72 13.15 -5.92 -11.19
CA ARG A 72 13.13 -7.28 -11.76
C ARG A 72 14.16 -8.22 -11.12
N LYS A 73 15.27 -7.69 -10.59
CA LYS A 73 16.24 -8.47 -9.81
C LYS A 73 15.74 -8.76 -8.39
N LEU A 74 14.98 -7.83 -7.79
CA LEU A 74 14.41 -7.97 -6.46
C LEU A 74 13.22 -8.96 -6.45
N ILE A 75 12.32 -8.82 -7.42
CA ILE A 75 11.08 -9.60 -7.53
C ILE A 75 11.28 -10.68 -8.59
N THR A 76 11.48 -11.91 -8.14
CA THR A 76 11.60 -13.08 -9.02
C THR A 76 10.31 -13.32 -9.79
N LYS A 77 10.39 -13.96 -10.97
CA LYS A 77 9.27 -14.17 -11.91
C LYS A 77 7.98 -14.72 -11.27
N ASP A 78 8.09 -15.60 -10.28
CA ASP A 78 6.94 -16.24 -9.63
C ASP A 78 6.51 -15.58 -8.31
N ALA A 79 7.20 -14.52 -7.89
CA ALA A 79 6.89 -13.81 -6.68
C ALA A 79 5.57 -13.03 -6.81
N ARG A 80 4.77 -13.09 -5.75
CA ARG A 80 3.57 -12.25 -5.62
C ARG A 80 3.92 -10.94 -4.92
N VAL A 81 3.31 -9.87 -5.42
CA VAL A 81 3.31 -8.54 -4.80
C VAL A 81 1.90 -8.16 -4.41
N GLN A 82 1.77 -7.20 -3.50
CA GLN A 82 0.51 -6.60 -3.11
C GLN A 82 0.46 -5.16 -3.59
N PHE A 83 -0.59 -4.78 -4.30
CA PHE A 83 -0.82 -3.42 -4.76
C PHE A 83 -2.05 -2.84 -4.05
N LYS A 84 -1.85 -1.73 -3.34
CA LYS A 84 -2.91 -0.99 -2.67
C LYS A 84 -3.12 0.33 -3.40
N VAL A 85 -4.29 0.49 -4.01
CA VAL A 85 -4.66 1.72 -4.73
C VAL A 85 -4.84 2.86 -3.72
N THR A 86 -4.15 3.98 -3.94
CA THR A 86 -4.31 5.22 -3.16
C THR A 86 -5.03 6.30 -3.95
N LYS A 87 -4.98 6.23 -5.29
CA LYS A 87 -5.69 7.15 -6.19
C LYS A 87 -6.31 6.37 -7.35
N VAL A 88 -7.64 6.43 -7.41
CA VAL A 88 -8.44 5.76 -8.45
C VAL A 88 -8.47 6.62 -9.71
N SER A 89 -8.07 6.05 -10.83
CA SER A 89 -8.15 6.65 -12.16
C SER A 89 -8.17 5.53 -13.22
N SER A 90 -8.18 5.88 -14.51
CA SER A 90 -7.99 4.91 -15.60
C SER A 90 -6.62 4.20 -15.54
N TYR A 91 -5.64 4.80 -14.85
CA TYR A 91 -4.33 4.21 -14.57
C TYR A 91 -4.00 4.39 -13.07
N PRO A 92 -4.42 3.46 -12.21
CA PRO A 92 -4.44 3.67 -10.77
C PRO A 92 -3.03 3.86 -10.20
N GLU A 93 -2.91 4.79 -9.25
CA GLU A 93 -1.68 5.00 -8.50
C GLU A 93 -1.82 4.39 -7.10
N GLY A 94 -0.72 3.88 -6.54
CA GLY A 94 -0.77 3.24 -5.24
C GLY A 94 0.57 2.79 -4.68
N THR A 95 0.49 2.03 -3.60
CA THR A 95 1.63 1.42 -2.93
C THR A 95 1.81 -0.01 -3.43
N LEU A 96 2.99 -0.33 -3.94
CA LEU A 96 3.35 -1.70 -4.31
C LEU A 96 4.27 -2.26 -3.23
N THR A 97 3.87 -3.39 -2.65
CA THR A 97 4.58 -4.02 -1.54
C THR A 97 5.06 -5.41 -1.95
N PHE A 98 6.32 -5.72 -1.68
CA PHE A 98 6.89 -7.06 -1.81
C PHE A 98 7.53 -7.46 -0.48
N ARG A 99 7.17 -8.62 0.08
CA ARG A 99 7.68 -9.10 1.39
C ARG A 99 7.59 -8.02 2.49
N ASN A 100 6.44 -7.36 2.58
CA ASN A 100 6.16 -6.26 3.52
C ASN A 100 7.06 -5.01 3.36
N GLN A 101 7.80 -4.89 2.25
CA GLN A 101 8.57 -3.70 1.91
C GLN A 101 7.88 -2.91 0.80
N ASP A 102 7.70 -1.60 1.02
CA ASP A 102 7.25 -0.67 -0.03
C ASP A 102 8.36 -0.51 -1.08
N ILE A 103 8.04 -0.87 -2.32
CA ILE A 103 8.95 -0.78 -3.46
C ILE A 103 9.34 0.67 -3.75
N ALA A 104 8.46 1.64 -3.51
CA ALA A 104 8.76 3.05 -3.71
C ALA A 104 9.85 3.53 -2.73
N ASP A 105 9.70 3.21 -1.43
CA ASP A 105 10.72 3.51 -0.41
C ASP A 105 12.03 2.79 -0.69
N TRP A 106 11.96 1.52 -1.09
CA TRP A 106 13.14 0.77 -1.45
C TRP A 106 13.89 1.41 -2.62
N LEU A 107 13.20 1.81 -3.69
CA LEU A 107 13.81 2.50 -4.84
C LEU A 107 14.46 3.82 -4.43
N VAL A 108 13.82 4.60 -3.55
CA VAL A 108 14.39 5.83 -3.00
C VAL A 108 15.66 5.53 -2.20
N SER A 109 15.66 4.49 -1.36
CA SER A 109 16.85 4.06 -0.60
C SER A 109 18.01 3.63 -1.50
N LYS A 110 17.71 3.12 -2.70
CA LYS A 110 18.70 2.76 -3.73
C LYS A 110 19.11 3.93 -4.63
N LYS A 111 18.60 5.14 -4.38
CA LYS A 111 18.77 6.34 -5.21
C LYS A 111 18.22 6.19 -6.65
N LEU A 112 17.37 5.19 -6.88
CA LEU A 112 16.72 4.87 -8.16
C LEU A 112 15.34 5.50 -8.31
N ALA A 113 14.85 6.19 -7.28
CA ALA A 113 13.70 7.06 -7.36
C ALA A 113 13.90 8.29 -6.49
N VAL A 114 13.12 9.34 -6.75
CA VAL A 114 12.99 10.51 -5.88
C VAL A 114 11.53 10.66 -5.47
N ARG A 115 11.28 11.08 -4.23
CA ARG A 115 9.92 11.41 -3.79
C ARG A 115 9.45 12.61 -4.59
N GLY A 116 8.27 12.47 -5.23
CA GLY A 116 7.61 13.57 -5.90
C GLY A 116 7.04 14.52 -4.86
N SER A 117 7.32 15.81 -5.00
CA SER A 117 6.60 16.88 -4.32
C SER A 117 5.19 17.04 -4.88
#